data_AF-A0A1H0M0M6-F1
#
_entry.id   AF-A0A1H0M0M6-F1
#
_cell.length_a   1.000
_cell.length_b   1.000
_cell.length_c   1.000
_cell.angle_alpha   90.00
_cell.angle_beta   90.00
_cell.angle_gamma   90.00
#
_symmetry.space_group_name_H-M   'P 1'
#
loop_
_entity.id
_entity.type
_entity.pdbx_description
1 polymer ?
#
loop_
_entity_poly.entity_id
_entity_poly.type
_entity_poly.pdbx_seq_one_letter_code
_entity_poly.pdbx_strand_id
1 'polypeptide(L)'
;MNTIEQIVKNESLDDIVTIFSLFKATPHLEMMIGQYKPESIRHGELQESYSRLFESGVLAKGENSLAVKGPNWKAPEFFKEIDTPDTP
;
A
#
# COMPACT_ATOMS: atom_id res chain seq x y z
N MET A 1 19.44 -4.94 -4.29
CA MET A 1 18.11 -5.52 -4.01
C MET A 1 17.13 -4.35 -3.84
N ASN A 2 15.98 -4.38 -4.50
CA ASN A 2 14.97 -3.32 -4.36
C ASN A 2 14.07 -3.62 -3.17
N THR A 3 14.14 -2.80 -2.12
CA THR A 3 13.30 -2.90 -0.91
C THR A 3 11.81 -2.92 -1.27
N ILE A 4 11.40 -2.12 -2.25
CA ILE A 4 10.02 -2.05 -2.75
C ILE A 4 9.56 -3.40 -3.30
N GLU A 5 10.40 -4.10 -4.07
CA GLU A 5 10.03 -5.40 -4.64
C GLU A 5 9.82 -6.43 -3.52
N GLN A 6 10.71 -6.46 -2.53
CA GLN A 6 10.61 -7.36 -1.39
C GLN A 6 9.35 -7.07 -0.57
N ILE A 7 9.03 -5.80 -0.32
CA ILE A 7 7.79 -5.40 0.37
C ILE A 7 6.58 -5.88 -0.43
N VAL A 8 6.50 -5.59 -1.75
CA VAL A 8 5.33 -5.96 -2.55
C VAL A 8 5.14 -7.48 -2.62
N LYS A 9 6.23 -8.26 -2.59
CA LYS A 9 6.18 -9.72 -2.65
C LYS A 9 5.88 -10.38 -1.29
N ASN A 10 6.46 -9.88 -0.19
CA ASN A 10 6.31 -10.48 1.13
C ASN A 10 5.09 -9.96 1.90
N GLU A 11 4.70 -8.70 1.68
CA GLU A 11 3.61 -8.07 2.41
C GLU A 11 2.24 -8.30 1.75
N SER A 12 1.21 -8.07 2.56
CA SER A 12 -0.19 -8.11 2.13
C SER A 12 -0.54 -6.90 1.26
N LEU A 13 -1.48 -7.08 0.33
CA LEU A 13 -1.96 -5.99 -0.51
C LEU A 13 -2.51 -4.83 0.33
N ASP A 14 -3.22 -5.14 1.42
CA ASP A 14 -3.77 -4.12 2.31
C ASP A 14 -2.67 -3.19 2.86
N ASP A 15 -1.57 -3.72 3.39
CA ASP A 15 -0.47 -2.91 3.93
C ASP A 15 0.28 -2.15 2.84
N ILE A 16 0.51 -2.79 1.69
CA ILE A 16 1.14 -2.15 0.53
C ILE A 16 0.27 -0.99 0.05
N VAL A 17 -1.02 -1.21 -0.18
CA VAL A 17 -1.95 -0.19 -0.64
C VAL A 17 -2.08 0.92 0.41
N THR A 18 -2.12 0.59 1.71
CA THR A 18 -2.18 1.55 2.82
C THR A 18 -1.01 2.52 2.85
N ILE A 19 0.20 2.04 2.54
CA ILE A 19 1.41 2.88 2.51
C ILE A 19 1.55 3.56 1.17
N PHE A 20 1.61 2.79 0.08
CA PHE A 20 1.94 3.32 -1.24
C PHE A 20 0.87 4.28 -1.76
N SER A 21 -0.41 4.14 -1.37
CA SER A 21 -1.46 5.10 -1.81
C SER A 21 -1.26 6.51 -1.24
N LEU A 22 -0.45 6.66 -0.19
CA LEU A 22 -0.08 7.96 0.38
C LEU A 22 1.04 8.65 -0.42
N PHE A 23 1.90 7.86 -1.07
CA PHE A 23 3.07 8.35 -1.80
C PHE A 23 2.87 8.35 -3.32
N LYS A 24 1.96 7.50 -3.81
CA LYS A 24 1.71 7.25 -5.23
C LYS A 24 0.21 7.29 -5.49
N ALA A 25 -0.18 7.94 -6.58
CA ALA A 25 -1.56 7.92 -7.04
C ALA A 25 -1.96 6.48 -7.40
N THR A 26 -3.24 6.16 -7.23
CA THR A 26 -3.84 4.84 -7.54
C THR A 26 -3.35 4.21 -8.86
N PRO A 27 -3.33 4.91 -10.03
CA PRO A 27 -2.88 4.28 -11.28
C PRO A 27 -1.41 3.84 -11.28
N HIS A 28 -0.56 4.56 -10.55
CA HIS A 28 0.86 4.22 -10.47
C HIS A 28 1.09 3.03 -9.53
N LEU A 29 0.24 2.91 -8.51
CA LEU A 29 0.22 1.78 -7.59
C LEU A 29 -0.23 0.51 -8.31
N GLU A 30 -1.30 0.59 -9.11
CA GLU A 30 -1.78 -0.52 -9.94
C GLU A 30 -0.69 -1.05 -10.89
N MET A 31 0.05 -0.16 -11.57
CA MET A 31 1.19 -0.58 -12.40
C MET A 31 2.27 -1.29 -11.58
N MET A 32 2.60 -0.78 -10.41
CA MET A 32 3.63 -1.36 -9.55
C MET A 32 3.22 -2.76 -9.05
N ILE A 33 2.00 -2.90 -8.52
CA ILE A 33 1.45 -4.18 -8.09
C ILE A 33 1.39 -5.15 -9.26
N GLY A 34 0.93 -4.70 -10.44
CA GLY A 34 0.87 -5.54 -11.64
C GLY A 34 2.24 -6.04 -12.10
N GLN A 35 3.31 -5.27 -11.87
CA GLN A 35 4.67 -5.68 -12.23
C GLN A 35 5.24 -6.76 -11.29
N TYR A 36 4.96 -6.67 -9.99
CA TYR A 36 5.58 -7.56 -8.99
C TYR A 36 4.66 -8.67 -8.48
N LYS A 37 3.34 -8.48 -8.54
CA LYS A 37 2.29 -9.38 -8.05
C LYS A 37 1.07 -9.38 -9.01
N PRO A 38 1.26 -9.77 -10.29
CA PRO A 38 0.21 -9.72 -11.31
C PRO A 38 -1.01 -10.61 -10.98
N GLU A 39 -0.82 -11.67 -10.19
CA GLU A 39 -1.88 -12.56 -9.73
C GLU A 39 -2.93 -11.78 -8.93
N SER A 40 -2.50 -10.90 -8.04
CA SER A 40 -3.40 -10.06 -7.24
C SER A 40 -4.21 -9.04 -8.05
N ILE A 41 -3.71 -8.62 -9.21
CA ILE A 41 -4.49 -7.83 -10.17
C ILE A 41 -5.49 -8.73 -10.90
N ARG A 42 -5.04 -9.89 -11.37
CA ARG A 42 -5.85 -10.83 -12.17
C ARG A 42 -7.05 -11.38 -11.40
N HIS A 43 -6.91 -11.58 -10.10
CA HIS A 43 -7.96 -12.09 -9.24
C HIS A 43 -8.88 -10.99 -8.68
N GLY A 44 -8.56 -9.70 -8.91
CA GLY A 44 -9.33 -8.58 -8.37
C GLY A 44 -9.03 -8.26 -6.90
N GLU A 45 -8.09 -8.97 -6.28
CA GLU A 45 -7.71 -8.79 -4.87
C GLU A 45 -7.25 -7.36 -4.57
N LEU A 46 -6.61 -6.68 -5.53
CA LEU A 46 -6.20 -5.28 -5.35
C LEU A 46 -7.41 -4.35 -5.17
N GLN A 47 -8.45 -4.51 -5.99
CA GLN A 47 -9.65 -3.68 -5.92
C GLN A 47 -10.44 -3.95 -4.63
N GLU A 48 -10.52 -5.22 -4.23
CA GLU A 48 -11.11 -5.60 -2.94
C GLU A 48 -10.35 -4.98 -1.77
N SER A 49 -9.01 -5.04 -1.79
CA SER A 49 -8.16 -4.44 -0.75
C SER A 49 -8.40 -2.93 -0.67
N TYR A 50 -8.38 -2.22 -1.81
CA TYR A 50 -8.72 -0.80 -1.84
C TYR A 50 -10.08 -0.52 -1.22
N SER A 51 -11.11 -1.28 -1.61
CA SER A 51 -12.47 -1.10 -1.09
C SER A 51 -12.51 -1.30 0.42
N ARG A 52 -11.92 -2.39 0.94
CA ARG A 52 -11.81 -2.65 2.38
C ARG A 52 -11.10 -1.54 3.13
N LEU A 53 -10.01 -1.01 2.58
CA LEU A 53 -9.24 0.07 3.23
C LEU A 53 -10.02 1.39 3.29
N PHE A 54 -10.78 1.71 2.24
CA PHE A 54 -11.67 2.87 2.25
C PHE A 54 -12.87 2.67 3.18
N GLU A 55 -13.51 1.49 3.14
CA GLU A 55 -14.67 1.16 4.00
C GLU A 55 -14.30 1.10 5.48
N SER A 56 -13.12 0.54 5.80
CA SER A 56 -12.58 0.50 7.16
C SER A 56 -12.09 1.88 7.64
N GLY A 57 -11.99 2.87 6.74
CA GLY A 57 -11.46 4.20 7.05
C GLY A 57 -9.97 4.21 7.35
N VAL A 58 -9.23 3.21 6.87
CA VAL A 58 -7.75 3.18 6.89
C VAL A 58 -7.20 4.17 5.89
N LEU A 59 -7.82 4.24 4.70
CA LEU A 59 -7.55 5.22 3.67
C LEU A 59 -8.74 6.15 3.50
N ALA A 60 -8.44 7.41 3.23
CA ALA A 60 -9.44 8.41 2.87
C ALA A 60 -9.09 9.04 1.53
N LYS A 61 -10.12 9.51 0.81
CA LYS A 61 -9.94 10.13 -0.50
C LYS A 61 -9.24 11.47 -0.32
N GLY A 62 -8.02 11.58 -0.82
CA GLY A 62 -7.24 12.81 -0.80
C GLY A 62 -7.42 13.63 -2.08
N GLU A 63 -6.58 14.64 -2.22
CA GLU A 63 -6.51 15.47 -3.43
C GLU A 63 -5.69 14.78 -4.54
N ASN A 64 -6.00 15.09 -5.80
CA ASN A 64 -5.25 14.63 -6.98
C ASN A 64 -5.09 13.10 -7.12
N SER A 65 -6.14 12.33 -6.79
CA SER A 65 -6.11 10.86 -6.86
C SER A 65 -5.07 10.20 -5.94
N LEU A 66 -4.59 10.93 -4.94
CA LEU A 66 -3.82 10.37 -3.83
C LEU A 66 -4.78 10.00 -2.69
N ALA A 67 -4.47 8.93 -1.98
CA ALA A 67 -5.14 8.64 -0.72
C ALA A 67 -4.43 9.41 0.40
N VAL A 68 -5.18 9.75 1.43
CA VAL A 68 -4.63 10.27 2.69
C VAL A 68 -4.89 9.27 3.80
N LYS A 69 -4.13 9.41 4.89
CA LYS A 69 -4.30 8.58 6.08
C LYS A 69 -5.70 8.80 6.64
N GLY A 70 -6.50 7.74 6.68
CA GLY A 70 -7.82 7.77 7.30
C GLY A 70 -7.73 7.69 8.83
N PRO A 71 -8.87 7.84 9.53
CA PRO A 71 -8.92 7.77 10.99
C PRO A 71 -8.49 6.42 11.58
N ASN A 72 -8.58 5.33 10.81
CA ASN A 72 -8.15 3.98 11.22
C ASN A 72 -6.77 3.60 10.68
N TRP A 73 -6.02 4.55 10.11
CA TRP A 73 -4.71 4.28 9.53
C TRP A 73 -3.73 3.75 10.57
N LYS A 74 -3.08 2.62 10.25
CA LYS A 74 -2.02 2.01 11.06
C LYS A 74 -0.79 1.78 10.21
N ALA A 75 0.37 2.08 10.77
CA ALA A 75 1.65 1.79 10.15
C ALA A 75 1.93 0.27 10.20
N PRO A 76 2.16 -0.38 9.04
CA PRO A 76 2.63 -1.77 8.98
C PRO A 76 3.99 -1.91 9.65
N GLU A 77 4.34 -3.13 10.05
CA GLU A 77 5.61 -3.41 10.75
C GLU A 77 6.83 -3.07 9.88
N PHE A 78 6.82 -3.45 8.60
CA PHE A 78 7.91 -3.11 7.69
C PHE A 78 8.08 -1.60 7.51
N PHE A 79 7.03 -0.79 7.67
CA PHE A 79 7.12 0.67 7.57
C PHE A 79 7.87 1.27 8.76
N LYS A 80 7.74 0.65 9.95
CA LYS A 80 8.48 1.06 11.15
C LYS A 80 9.98 0.77 11.03
N GLU A 81 10.35 -0.29 10.32
CA GLU A 81 11.76 -0.60 10.02
C GLU A 81 12.41 0.41 9.06
N ILE A 82 11.63 1.09 8.21
CA ILE A 82 12.16 2.14 7.30
C ILE A 82 12.30 3.50 8.02
N ASP A 83 11.46 3.76 9.02
CA ASP A 83 11.43 5.02 9.78
C ASP A 83 12.38 5.04 10.98
N THR A 84 13.02 3.92 11.30
CA THR A 84 14.04 3.84 12.36
C THR A 84 15.43 3.90 11.76
N PRO A 85 16.06 5.09 11.66
CA PRO A 85 17.49 5.15 11.50
C PRO A 85 18.13 4.66 12.81
N ASP A 86 18.72 3.47 12.74
CA ASP A 86 19.87 3.04 13.54
C ASP A 86 19.74 3.13 15.08
N THR A 87 19.67 1.97 15.74
CA THR A 87 20.20 1.84 17.12
C THR A 87 20.97 0.54 17.20
N PRO A 88 22.29 0.63 17.36
CA PRO A 88 22.92 0.17 18.59
C PRO A 88 23.48 1.31 19.46
#